data_AF-A0A7X6Q208-F1
#
_entry.id   AF-A0A7X6Q208-F1
#
_cell.length_a   1.000
_cell.length_b   1.000
_cell.length_c   1.000
_cell.angle_alpha   90.00
_cell.angle_beta   90.00
_cell.angle_gamma   90.00
#
_symmetry.space_group_name_H-M   'P 1'
#
loop_
_entity.id
_entity.type
_entity.pdbx_description
1 polymer ?
#
loop_
_entity_poly.entity_id
_entity_poly.type
_entity_poly.pdbx_seq_one_letter_code
_entity_poly.pdbx_strand_id
1 'polypeptide(L)' 'RATETPEAIEKRLKTARKELEEIHRFDYWVINDHIAHAAADVSAIIRAEKRRTSRFFVDECKL' A
#
# COMPACT_ATOMS: atom_id res chain seq x y z
N ARG A 1 0.98 24.94 -6.21
CA ARG A 1 2.00 25.00 -5.13
C ARG A 1 3.34 24.70 -5.80
N ALA A 2 4.19 25.70 -6.00
CA ALA A 2 5.44 25.57 -6.77
C ALA A 2 6.54 26.42 -6.12
N THR A 3 6.86 26.09 -4.87
CA THR A 3 7.92 26.72 -4.08
C THR A 3 8.68 25.64 -3.31
N GLU A 4 9.19 24.64 -4.05
CA GLU A 4 10.16 23.71 -3.48
C GLU A 4 11.54 24.13 -3.99
N THR A 5 12.37 24.60 -3.06
CA THR A 5 13.77 24.87 -3.33
C THR A 5 14.51 23.55 -3.63
N PRO A 6 15.60 23.58 -4.41
CA PRO A 6 16.32 22.36 -4.80
C PRO A 6 16.76 21.48 -3.61
N GLU A 7 17.01 22.07 -2.44
CA GLU A 7 17.35 21.33 -1.22
C GLU A 7 16.17 20.50 -0.67
N ALA A 8 14.93 20.97 -0.87
CA ALA A 8 13.74 20.23 -0.46
C ALA A 8 13.48 19.01 -1.36
N ILE A 9 13.77 19.14 -2.66
CA ILE A 9 13.69 18.04 -3.63
C ILE A 9 14.71 16.97 -3.31
N GLU A 10 15.95 17.36 -3.03
CA GLU A 10 17.02 16.43 -2.67
C GLU A 10 16.71 15.68 -1.37
N LYS A 11 16.16 16.39 -0.37
CA LYS A 11 15.71 15.78 0.89
C LYS A 11 14.58 14.78 0.65
N ARG A 12 13.59 15.11 -0.20
CA ARG A 12 12.48 14.20 -0.55
C ARG A 12 12.97 12.97 -1.31
N LEU A 13 13.88 13.12 -2.27
CA LEU A 13 14.49 12.00 -3.00
C LEU A 13 15.25 11.06 -2.05
N LYS A 14 16.02 11.63 -1.11
CA LYS A 14 16.76 10.85 -0.12
C LYS A 14 15.85 10.08 0.83
N THR A 15 14.73 10.68 1.24
CA THR A 15 13.70 10.01 2.05
C THR A 15 13.00 8.90 1.26
N ALA A 16 12.57 9.19 0.02
CA ALA A 16 11.93 8.20 -0.85
C ALA A 16 12.83 6.98 -1.10
N ARG A 17 14.14 7.18 -1.20
CA ARG A 17 15.12 6.09 -1.37
C ARG A 17 15.19 5.18 -0.13
N LYS A 18 15.13 5.75 1.07
CA LYS A 18 15.04 4.98 2.33
C LYS A 18 13.69 4.28 2.48
N GLU A 19 12.60 4.91 2.06
CA GLU A 19 11.26 4.28 2.06
C GLU A 19 11.21 3.11 1.07
N LEU A 20 11.87 3.22 -0.08
CA LEU A 20 12.05 2.14 -1.05
C LEU A 20 12.89 0.99 -0.51
N GLU A 21 13.90 1.25 0.32
CA GLU A 21 14.64 0.19 1.00
C GLU A 21 13.72 -0.65 1.88
N GLU A 22 12.74 -0.03 2.54
CA GLU A 22 11.75 -0.69 3.42
C GLU A 22 10.55 -1.31 2.67
N ILE A 23 10.53 -1.27 1.33
CA ILE A 23 9.41 -1.76 0.50
C ILE A 23 9.03 -3.21 0.80
N HIS A 24 10.01 -4.02 1.18
CA HIS A 24 9.85 -5.44 1.51
C HIS A 24 9.00 -5.68 2.77
N ARG A 25 8.70 -4.62 3.55
CA ARG A 25 7.81 -4.68 4.72
C ARG A 25 6.34 -4.43 4.40
N PHE A 26 6.02 -4.08 3.15
CA PHE A 26 4.66 -3.80 2.72
C PHE A 26 4.15 -4.93 1.83
N ASP A 27 2.95 -5.43 2.13
CA ASP A 27 2.34 -6.54 1.39
C ASP A 27 1.80 -6.14 0.00
N TYR A 28 1.50 -4.84 -0.19
CA TYR A 28 0.85 -4.35 -1.40
C TYR A 28 1.43 -3.00 -1.85
N TRP A 29 1.64 -2.86 -3.15
CA TRP A 29 2.06 -1.62 -3.81
C TRP A 29 0.90 -1.05 -4.62
N VAL A 30 0.55 0.22 -4.38
CA VAL A 30 -0.52 0.93 -5.10
C VAL A 30 0.06 2.16 -5.78
N ILE A 31 -0.13 2.26 -7.10
CA ILE A 31 0.31 3.41 -7.90
C ILE A 31 -0.82 4.43 -7.99
N ASN A 32 -0.61 5.63 -7.44
CA ASN A 32 -1.58 6.71 -7.51
C ASN A 32 -1.41 7.57 -8.77
N ASP A 33 -1.59 6.96 -9.94
CA ASP A 33 -1.58 7.67 -11.23
C ASP A 33 -2.98 8.22 -11.55
N HIS A 34 -4.00 7.37 -11.44
CA HIS A 34 -5.40 7.76 -11.52
C HIS A 34 -6.12 7.50 -10.20
N ILE A 35 -6.67 8.57 -9.61
CA ILE A 35 -7.36 8.51 -8.31
C ILE A 35 -8.46 7.44 -8.29
N ALA A 36 -9.22 7.32 -9.38
CA ALA A 36 -10.27 6.31 -9.50
C ALA A 36 -9.73 4.87 -9.45
N HIS A 37 -8.59 4.62 -10.11
CA HIS A 37 -7.94 3.31 -10.12
C HIS A 37 -7.30 3.00 -8.78
N ALA A 38 -6.58 3.97 -8.20
CA ALA A 38 -5.98 3.82 -6.87
C ALA A 38 -7.02 3.51 -5.79
N ALA A 39 -8.19 4.17 -5.83
CA ALA A 39 -9.29 3.88 -4.92
C ALA A 39 -9.88 2.48 -5.12
N ALA A 40 -9.96 2.02 -6.38
CA ALA A 40 -10.40 0.67 -6.71
C ALA A 40 -9.41 -0.40 -6.23
N ASP A 41 -8.11 -0.17 -6.43
CA ASP A 41 -7.03 -1.07 -6.02
C ASP A 41 -6.99 -1.23 -4.50
N VAL A 42 -7.05 -0.11 -3.76
CA VAL A 42 -7.13 -0.14 -2.29
C VAL A 42 -8.39 -0.89 -1.82
N SER A 43 -9.53 -0.66 -2.48
CA SER A 43 -10.77 -1.37 -2.16
C SER A 43 -10.67 -2.87 -2.44
N ALA A 44 -9.97 -3.25 -3.51
CA ALA A 44 -9.72 -4.65 -3.86
C ALA A 44 -8.80 -5.34 -2.85
N ILE A 45 -7.72 -4.67 -2.41
CA ILE A 45 -6.81 -5.16 -1.37
C ILE A 45 -7.59 -5.41 -0.07
N ILE A 46 -8.40 -4.45 0.38
CA ILE A 46 -9.22 -4.61 1.60
C ILE A 46 -10.20 -5.79 1.46
N ARG A 47 -10.80 -5.98 0.28
CA ARG A 47 -11.69 -7.12 0.02
C ARG A 47 -10.94 -8.45 0.03
N ALA A 48 -9.74 -8.51 -0.54
CA ALA A 48 -8.88 -9.70 -0.52
C ALA A 48 -8.48 -10.07 0.91
N GLU A 49 -8.05 -9.08 1.71
CA GLU A 49 -7.72 -9.26 3.13
C GLU A 49 -8.91 -9.74 3.97
N LYS A 50 -10.13 -9.30 3.64
CA LYS A 50 -11.35 -9.80 4.29
C LYS A 50 -11.68 -11.25 3.92
N ARG A 51 -11.21 -11.74 2.77
CA ARG A 51 -11.48 -13.10 2.27
C ARG A 51 -10.34 -14.08 2.56
N ARG A 52 -9.27 -13.67 3.24
CA ARG A 52 -8.20 -14.59 3.65
C ARG A 52 -8.78 -15.68 4.56
N THR A 53 -8.50 -16.94 4.22
CA THR A 53 -8.95 -18.13 4.96
C THR A 53 -8.42 -18.15 6.40
N SER A 54 -7.27 -17.53 6.66
CA SER A 54 -6.74 -17.31 8.02
C SER A 54 -7.68 -16.54 8.94
N ARG A 55 -8.63 -15.78 8.37
CA ARG A 55 -9.63 -15.00 9.11
C ARG A 55 -10.89 -15.79 9.41
N PHE A 56 -11.14 -16.86 8.65
CA PHE A 56 -12.20 -17.81 8.90
C PHE A 56 -11.60 -19.00 9.66
N PHE A 57 -11.50 -18.88 10.98
CA PHE A 57 -11.44 -20.07 11.81
C PHE A 57 -12.76 -20.81 11.59
N VAL A 58 -12.69 -21.92 10.86
CA VAL A 58 -13.81 -22.85 10.75
C VAL A 58 -13.92 -23.53 12.10
N ASP A 59 -14.62 -22.87 13.02
CA ASP A 59 -15.08 -23.52 14.24
C ASP A 59 -16.19 -24.50 13.83
N GLU A 60 -16.01 -25.75 14.22
CA GLU A 60 -16.94 -26.88 14.08
C GLU A 60 -17.42 -27.24 12.65
N CYS A 61 -16.55 -27.87 11.85
CA CYS A 61 -17.04 -28.96 11.00
C CYS A 61 -17.16 -30.22 11.86
N LYS A 62 -18.29 -30.36 12.58
CA LYS A 62 -18.79 -31.69 12.98
C LYS A 62 -19.24 -32.40 11.70
N LEU A 63 -18.34 -33.20 11.14
CA LEU A 63 -18.67 -34.31 10.24
C LEU A 63 -19.38 -35.42 11.02
#